data_AF-A0A6J4XHC4-F1
#
_entry.id   AF-A0A6J4XHC4-F1
#
_cell.length_a   1.000
_cell.length_b   1.000
_cell.length_c   1.000
_cell.angle_alpha   90.00
_cell.angle_beta   90.00
_cell.angle_gamma   90.00
#
_symmetry.space_group_name_H-M   'P 1'
#
loop_
_entity.id
_entity.type
_entity.pdbx_description
1 polymer ?
#
loop_
_entity_poly.entity_id
_entity_poly.type
_entity_poly.pdbx_seq_one_letter_code
_entity_poly.pdbx_strand_id
1 'polypeptide(L)'
;MNKERLFEYVKTQNQSKLLELLSLAFDTMNTNQRHDVFGKSVKEVPPSSVDGKEILTTIEQFYEKSMAGYYYAPFDINSKNFSDIPEETEAWFDEISDCFEDSARLTDQGNHEMAVQGFKLLYELIDKMEDGDEIVFAHEYGTWMITGDENRFIKSHLSSLAVISSPEEYAIGAIPLIKRDSYESFHNKVYASAIREDWGDVVD
;
A
#
# COMPACT_ATOMS: atom_id res chain seq x y z
N MET A 1 -20.62 -9.75 28.61
CA MET A 1 -21.30 -8.45 28.35
C MET A 1 -22.72 -8.74 27.89
N ASN A 2 -23.74 -8.00 28.36
CA ASN A 2 -25.14 -8.19 27.91
C ASN A 2 -25.45 -7.24 26.75
N LYS A 3 -25.72 -7.79 25.56
CA LYS A 3 -25.95 -7.03 24.32
C LYS A 3 -27.22 -6.17 24.40
N GLU A 4 -28.31 -6.73 24.91
CA GLU A 4 -29.60 -6.03 24.97
C GLU A 4 -29.51 -4.78 25.84
N ARG A 5 -28.98 -4.93 27.06
CA ARG A 5 -28.79 -3.81 28.00
C ARG A 5 -27.84 -2.74 27.45
N LEU A 6 -26.78 -3.13 26.74
CA LEU A 6 -25.88 -2.20 26.08
C LEU A 6 -26.63 -1.38 25.02
N PHE A 7 -27.39 -2.03 24.16
CA PHE A 7 -28.11 -1.34 23.08
C PHE A 7 -29.29 -0.50 23.58
N GLU A 8 -29.92 -0.86 24.70
CA GLU A 8 -30.86 0.04 25.38
C GLU A 8 -30.17 1.34 25.83
N TYR A 9 -28.96 1.24 26.39
CA TYR A 9 -28.18 2.43 26.76
C TYR A 9 -27.75 3.23 25.52
N VAL A 10 -27.17 2.58 24.50
CA VAL A 10 -26.69 3.23 23.26
C VAL A 10 -27.80 4.00 22.56
N LYS A 11 -29.03 3.46 22.50
CA LYS A 11 -30.20 4.14 21.92
C LYS A 11 -30.58 5.46 22.58
N THR A 12 -30.16 5.69 23.83
CA THR A 12 -30.44 6.93 24.56
C THR A 12 -29.33 7.97 24.45
N GLN A 13 -28.20 7.63 23.81
CA GLN A 13 -27.05 8.52 23.68
C GLN A 13 -27.20 9.48 22.50
N ASN A 14 -26.54 10.64 22.61
CA ASN A 14 -26.45 11.60 21.51
C ASN A 14 -25.36 11.21 20.50
N GLN A 15 -25.38 11.84 19.32
CA GLN A 15 -24.44 11.55 18.23
C GLN A 15 -22.96 11.68 18.66
N SER A 16 -22.61 12.72 19.43
CA SER A 16 -21.22 12.90 19.89
C SER A 16 -20.74 11.73 20.73
N LYS A 17 -21.58 11.21 21.62
CA LYS A 17 -21.23 10.07 22.47
C LYS A 17 -21.15 8.77 21.68
N LEU A 18 -22.00 8.60 20.67
CA LEU A 18 -21.93 7.46 19.76
C LEU A 18 -20.63 7.47 18.95
N LEU A 19 -20.20 8.63 18.43
CA LEU A 19 -18.94 8.77 17.71
C LEU A 19 -17.73 8.48 18.61
N GLU A 20 -17.75 8.94 19.87
CA GLU A 20 -16.70 8.62 20.85
C GLU A 20 -16.60 7.11 21.10
N LEU A 21 -17.74 6.42 21.26
CA LEU A 21 -17.76 4.97 21.44
C LEU A 21 -17.27 4.22 20.19
N LEU A 22 -17.61 4.70 19.00
CA LEU A 22 -17.13 4.12 17.73
C LEU A 22 -15.62 4.33 17.54
N SER A 23 -15.10 5.50 17.90
CA SER A 23 -13.65 5.78 17.89
C SER A 23 -12.92 4.83 18.84
N LEU A 24 -13.40 4.73 20.09
CA LEU A 24 -12.79 3.82 21.07
C LEU A 24 -12.88 2.36 20.63
N ALA A 25 -14.00 1.97 20.00
CA ALA A 25 -14.15 0.64 19.45
C ALA A 25 -13.12 0.37 18.34
N PHE A 26 -12.93 1.32 17.41
CA PHE A 26 -11.93 1.22 16.36
C PHE A 26 -10.51 1.06 16.95
N ASP A 27 -10.14 1.91 17.91
CA ASP A 27 -8.81 1.90 18.53
C ASP A 27 -8.53 0.60 19.32
N THR A 28 -9.56 -0.06 19.84
CA THR A 28 -9.45 -1.29 20.65
C THR A 28 -9.57 -2.56 19.81
N MET A 29 -10.22 -2.51 18.66
CA MET A 29 -10.38 -3.66 17.76
C MET A 29 -9.06 -4.02 17.09
N ASN A 30 -8.86 -5.31 16.85
CA ASN A 30 -7.80 -5.77 15.96
C ASN A 30 -8.16 -5.52 14.49
N THR A 31 -7.20 -5.71 13.60
CA THR A 31 -7.32 -5.50 12.15
C THR A 31 -8.55 -6.16 11.54
N ASN A 32 -8.70 -7.48 11.75
CA ASN A 32 -9.84 -8.24 11.24
C ASN A 32 -11.20 -7.74 11.76
N GLN A 33 -11.29 -7.37 13.04
CA GLN A 33 -12.52 -6.82 13.61
C GLN A 33 -12.86 -5.45 13.01
N ARG A 34 -11.86 -4.61 12.70
CA ARG A 34 -12.10 -3.32 12.04
C ARG A 34 -12.66 -3.53 10.64
N HIS A 35 -12.14 -4.48 9.88
CA HIS A 35 -12.69 -4.84 8.56
C HIS A 35 -14.14 -5.30 8.64
N ASP A 36 -14.44 -6.22 9.56
CA ASP A 36 -15.79 -6.76 9.74
C ASP A 36 -16.82 -5.68 10.09
N VAL A 37 -16.43 -4.69 10.91
CA VAL A 37 -17.35 -3.66 11.41
C VAL A 37 -17.41 -2.44 10.49
N PHE A 38 -16.28 -1.97 9.96
CA PHE A 38 -16.15 -0.69 9.28
C PHE A 38 -15.80 -0.81 7.79
N GLY A 39 -15.24 -1.93 7.33
CA GLY A 39 -14.66 -2.04 5.99
C GLY A 39 -15.64 -1.75 4.85
N LYS A 40 -16.92 -2.13 5.00
CA LYS A 40 -17.96 -1.77 4.02
C LYS A 40 -18.26 -0.26 4.03
N SER A 41 -18.36 0.34 5.22
CA SER A 41 -18.70 1.76 5.37
C SER A 41 -17.60 2.66 4.80
N VAL A 42 -16.33 2.32 5.04
CA VAL A 42 -15.18 3.06 4.50
C VAL A 42 -15.21 3.10 2.97
N LYS A 43 -15.53 1.98 2.31
CA LYS A 43 -15.66 1.90 0.85
C LYS A 43 -16.78 2.75 0.25
N GLU A 44 -17.79 3.12 1.06
CA GLU A 44 -18.92 3.96 0.62
C GLU A 44 -18.63 5.46 0.78
N VAL A 45 -17.59 5.84 1.52
CA VAL A 45 -17.19 7.24 1.70
C VAL A 45 -16.40 7.69 0.48
N PRO A 46 -16.84 8.73 -0.24
CA PRO A 46 -16.05 9.26 -1.36
C PRO A 46 -14.72 9.81 -0.83
N PRO A 47 -13.61 9.59 -1.55
CA PRO A 47 -12.32 10.14 -1.15
C PRO A 47 -12.42 11.67 -1.05
N SER A 48 -12.04 12.22 0.10
CA SER A 48 -11.94 13.67 0.30
C SER A 48 -10.78 14.26 -0.51
N SER A 49 -10.74 15.58 -0.67
CA SER A 49 -9.47 16.24 -1.01
C SER A 49 -8.50 16.02 0.15
N VAL A 50 -7.25 15.70 -0.17
CA VAL A 50 -6.20 15.38 0.81
C VAL A 50 -5.04 16.36 0.66
N ASP A 51 -4.39 16.68 1.76
CA ASP A 51 -3.16 17.46 1.72
C ASP A 51 -2.02 16.53 1.28
N GLY A 52 -1.39 16.83 0.14
CA GLY A 52 -0.32 16.01 -0.40
C GLY A 52 0.90 15.90 0.49
N LYS A 53 1.20 16.91 1.31
CA LYS A 53 2.30 16.84 2.27
C LYS A 53 1.95 15.92 3.43
N GLU A 54 0.71 15.97 3.92
CA GLU A 54 0.25 15.08 4.98
C GLU A 54 0.31 13.62 4.55
N ILE A 55 -0.17 13.31 3.33
CA ILE A 55 -0.05 11.96 2.77
C ILE A 55 1.41 11.51 2.66
N LEU A 56 2.28 12.35 2.08
CA LEU A 56 3.67 11.96 1.91
C LEU A 56 4.36 11.73 3.25
N THR A 57 4.10 12.58 4.25
CA THR A 57 4.60 12.37 5.62
C THR A 57 4.08 11.07 6.24
N THR A 58 2.81 10.71 6.01
CA THR A 58 2.25 9.43 6.46
C THR A 58 2.98 8.25 5.79
N ILE A 59 3.21 8.31 4.48
CA ILE A 59 3.93 7.26 3.73
C ILE A 59 5.38 7.14 4.22
N GLU A 60 6.06 8.26 4.45
CA GLU A 60 7.43 8.28 5.00
C GLU A 60 7.47 7.65 6.40
N GLN A 61 6.50 7.96 7.27
CA GLN A 61 6.42 7.34 8.60
C GLN A 61 6.14 5.84 8.52
N PHE A 62 5.26 5.42 7.62
CA PHE A 62 4.99 4.01 7.37
C PHE A 62 6.23 3.27 6.86
N TYR A 63 6.98 3.88 5.95
CA TYR A 63 8.26 3.38 5.45
C TYR A 63 9.27 3.18 6.59
N GLU A 64 9.50 4.19 7.41
CA GLU A 64 10.44 4.11 8.54
C GLU A 64 10.03 3.04 9.56
N LYS A 65 8.73 2.93 9.89
CA LYS A 65 8.23 1.86 10.77
C LYS A 65 8.47 0.48 10.17
N SER A 66 8.17 0.31 8.89
CA SER A 66 8.35 -0.94 8.16
C SER A 66 9.81 -1.38 8.18
N MET A 67 10.73 -0.49 7.83
CA MET A 67 12.17 -0.75 7.82
C MET A 67 12.75 -0.95 9.23
N ALA A 68 12.10 -0.42 10.27
CA ALA A 68 12.47 -0.66 11.66
C ALA A 68 11.96 -2.01 12.21
N GLY A 69 11.29 -2.83 11.39
CA GLY A 69 10.72 -4.12 11.79
C GLY A 69 9.52 -4.00 12.71
N TYR A 70 8.80 -2.87 12.71
CA TYR A 70 7.64 -2.65 13.58
C TYR A 70 6.55 -3.71 13.39
N TYR A 71 6.37 -4.17 12.14
CA TYR A 71 5.34 -5.15 11.76
C TYR A 71 5.87 -6.60 11.76
N TYR A 72 7.15 -6.78 12.06
CA TYR A 72 7.78 -8.09 12.10
C TYR A 72 7.49 -8.79 13.43
N ALA A 73 6.55 -9.73 13.39
CA ALA A 73 6.06 -10.45 14.56
C ALA A 73 6.30 -11.96 14.42
N PRO A 74 7.54 -12.43 14.62
CA PRO A 74 7.87 -13.85 14.46
C PRO A 74 7.25 -14.71 15.57
N PHE A 75 6.85 -15.92 15.18
CA PHE A 75 6.37 -16.95 16.11
C PHE A 75 6.84 -18.35 15.68
N ASP A 76 6.82 -19.30 16.63
CA ASP A 76 7.22 -20.68 16.35
C ASP A 76 6.19 -21.39 15.44
N ILE A 77 6.54 -21.50 14.16
CA ILE A 77 5.73 -22.20 13.16
C ILE A 77 5.77 -23.72 13.40
N ASN A 78 4.60 -24.33 13.38
CA ASN A 78 4.36 -25.76 13.47
C ASN A 78 3.16 -26.16 12.58
N SER A 79 2.86 -27.45 12.51
CA SER A 79 1.81 -27.97 11.61
C SER A 79 0.39 -27.49 11.92
N LYS A 80 0.16 -26.79 13.03
CA LYS A 80 -1.16 -26.25 13.41
C LYS A 80 -1.33 -24.76 13.11
N ASN A 81 -0.24 -23.99 13.02
CA ASN A 81 -0.26 -22.53 12.89
C ASN A 81 0.52 -22.04 11.67
N PHE A 82 0.95 -22.92 10.76
CA PHE A 82 1.69 -22.52 9.55
C PHE A 82 0.87 -21.64 8.61
N SER A 83 -0.47 -21.68 8.67
CA SER A 83 -1.35 -20.80 7.91
C SER A 83 -1.68 -19.49 8.65
N ASP A 84 -1.19 -19.33 9.88
CA ASP A 84 -1.53 -18.16 10.69
C ASP A 84 -0.71 -16.96 10.21
N ILE A 85 -1.40 -15.85 9.97
CA ILE A 85 -0.81 -14.56 9.62
C ILE A 85 -0.89 -13.70 10.89
N PRO A 86 0.23 -13.18 11.41
CA PRO A 86 0.23 -12.25 12.53
C PRO A 86 -0.62 -11.02 12.22
N GLU A 87 -1.27 -10.48 13.25
CA GLU A 87 -2.04 -9.25 13.15
C GLU A 87 -1.17 -8.10 12.63
N GLU A 88 0.11 -8.06 13.00
CA GLU A 88 1.08 -7.08 12.55
C GLU A 88 1.34 -7.19 11.04
N THR A 89 1.37 -8.40 10.49
CA THR A 89 1.52 -8.62 9.05
C THR A 89 0.24 -8.22 8.30
N GLU A 90 -0.94 -8.55 8.82
CA GLU A 90 -2.21 -8.06 8.27
C GLU A 90 -2.26 -6.52 8.28
N ALA A 91 -1.87 -5.89 9.40
CA ALA A 91 -1.85 -4.44 9.54
C ALA A 91 -0.89 -3.77 8.54
N TRP A 92 0.26 -4.38 8.27
CA TRP A 92 1.18 -3.88 7.25
C TRP A 92 0.58 -3.92 5.85
N PHE A 93 -0.08 -5.03 5.49
CA PHE A 93 -0.74 -5.15 4.19
C PHE A 93 -1.93 -4.20 4.02
N ASP A 94 -2.66 -3.90 5.09
CA ASP A 94 -3.69 -2.87 5.07
C ASP A 94 -3.09 -1.47 4.88
N GLU A 95 -2.07 -1.11 5.67
CA GLU A 95 -1.49 0.23 5.63
C GLU A 95 -0.77 0.52 4.31
N ILE A 96 -0.07 -0.46 3.73
CA ILE A 96 0.52 -0.30 2.39
C ILE A 96 -0.56 -0.15 1.31
N SER A 97 -1.69 -0.85 1.45
CA SER A 97 -2.84 -0.72 0.52
C SER A 97 -3.43 0.68 0.56
N ASP A 98 -3.65 1.21 1.77
CA ASP A 98 -4.15 2.57 1.97
C ASP A 98 -3.17 3.62 1.41
N CYS A 99 -1.87 3.41 1.60
CA CYS A 99 -0.84 4.29 1.04
C CYS A 99 -0.81 4.28 -0.51
N PHE A 100 -1.05 3.12 -1.14
CA PHE A 100 -1.18 3.04 -2.61
C PHE A 100 -2.42 3.78 -3.11
N GLU A 101 -3.54 3.64 -2.42
CA GLU A 101 -4.78 4.34 -2.72
C GLU A 101 -4.61 5.86 -2.57
N ASP A 102 -3.96 6.31 -1.51
CA ASP A 102 -3.63 7.72 -1.27
C ASP A 102 -2.68 8.29 -2.33
N SER A 103 -1.65 7.54 -2.72
CA SER A 103 -0.75 7.94 -3.81
C SER A 103 -1.49 8.08 -5.14
N ALA A 104 -2.45 7.18 -5.42
CA ALA A 104 -3.30 7.29 -6.60
C ALA A 104 -4.26 8.49 -6.52
N ARG A 105 -4.79 8.82 -5.34
CA ARG A 105 -5.58 10.04 -5.13
C ARG A 105 -4.77 11.32 -5.36
N LEU A 106 -3.48 11.33 -5.03
CA LEU A 106 -2.59 12.44 -5.35
C LEU A 106 -2.44 12.61 -6.87
N THR A 107 -2.34 11.51 -7.62
CA THR A 107 -2.38 11.55 -9.08
C THR A 107 -3.69 12.16 -9.59
N ASP A 108 -4.84 11.72 -9.06
CA ASP A 108 -6.16 12.24 -9.45
C ASP A 108 -6.31 13.75 -9.19
N GLN A 109 -5.58 14.28 -8.19
CA GLN A 109 -5.55 15.70 -7.82
C GLN A 109 -4.49 16.51 -8.57
N GLY A 110 -3.67 15.88 -9.41
CA GLY A 110 -2.58 16.54 -10.14
C GLY A 110 -1.31 16.79 -9.31
N ASN A 111 -1.23 16.24 -8.09
CA ASN A 111 -0.04 16.33 -7.23
C ASN A 111 1.02 15.28 -7.64
N HIS A 112 1.44 15.32 -8.90
CA HIS A 112 2.22 14.27 -9.54
C HIS A 112 3.58 14.02 -8.89
N GLU A 113 4.29 15.07 -8.45
CA GLU A 113 5.59 14.92 -7.78
C GLU A 113 5.49 14.12 -6.48
N MET A 114 4.48 14.43 -5.65
CA MET A 114 4.26 13.74 -4.38
C MET A 114 3.72 12.33 -4.61
N ALA A 115 2.85 12.13 -5.60
CA ALA A 115 2.38 10.81 -5.99
C ALA A 115 3.56 9.90 -6.37
N VAL A 116 4.49 10.37 -7.23
CA VAL A 116 5.66 9.59 -7.64
C VAL A 116 6.59 9.31 -6.46
N GLN A 117 6.78 10.25 -5.54
CA GLN A 117 7.57 10.02 -4.32
C GLN A 117 6.93 8.94 -3.44
N GLY A 118 5.62 9.03 -3.20
CA GLY A 118 4.87 8.03 -2.44
C GLY A 118 4.97 6.63 -3.06
N PHE A 119 4.66 6.50 -4.37
CA PHE A 119 4.77 5.22 -5.07
C PHE A 119 6.18 4.62 -4.99
N LYS A 120 7.25 5.42 -5.15
CA LYS A 120 8.63 4.93 -5.04
C LYS A 120 8.92 4.27 -3.70
N LEU A 121 8.55 4.92 -2.60
CA LEU A 121 8.73 4.35 -1.25
C LEU A 121 7.95 3.05 -1.07
N LEU A 122 6.71 3.00 -1.58
CA LEU A 122 5.86 1.81 -1.46
C LEU A 122 6.37 0.64 -2.29
N TYR A 123 6.86 0.88 -3.51
CA TYR A 123 7.47 -0.17 -4.32
C TYR A 123 8.80 -0.65 -3.71
N GLU A 124 9.60 0.24 -3.13
CA GLU A 124 10.81 -0.15 -2.38
C GLU A 124 10.46 -1.07 -1.19
N LEU A 125 9.39 -0.78 -0.45
CA LEU A 125 8.92 -1.67 0.63
C LEU A 125 8.48 -3.04 0.11
N ILE A 126 7.83 -3.10 -1.05
CA ILE A 126 7.48 -4.39 -1.68
C ILE A 126 8.75 -5.16 -2.02
N ASP A 127 9.72 -4.54 -2.68
CA ASP A 127 10.97 -5.19 -3.06
C ASP A 127 11.69 -5.74 -1.81
N LYS A 128 11.74 -4.94 -0.74
CA LYS A 128 12.34 -5.33 0.54
C LYS A 128 11.63 -6.52 1.20
N MET A 129 10.30 -6.51 1.18
CA MET A 129 9.49 -7.59 1.71
C MET A 129 9.67 -8.88 0.89
N GLU A 130 9.72 -8.78 -0.45
CA GLU A 130 9.94 -9.93 -1.34
C GLU A 130 11.38 -10.48 -1.26
N ASP A 131 12.37 -9.63 -0.99
CA ASP A 131 13.76 -10.02 -0.74
C ASP A 131 13.95 -10.76 0.60
N GLY A 132 12.93 -10.76 1.46
CA GLY A 132 12.92 -11.44 2.76
C GLY A 132 13.53 -10.63 3.89
N ASP A 133 13.59 -9.29 3.76
CA ASP A 133 13.92 -8.43 4.89
C ASP A 133 12.86 -8.58 6.00
N GLU A 134 13.26 -8.39 7.26
CA GLU A 134 12.42 -8.56 8.45
C GLU A 134 11.41 -7.40 8.62
N ILE A 135 10.56 -7.19 7.61
CA ILE A 135 9.49 -6.19 7.59
C ILE A 135 8.18 -6.80 8.08
N VAL A 136 7.85 -8.00 7.58
CA VAL A 136 6.65 -8.78 7.95
C VAL A 136 7.01 -10.25 8.15
N PHE A 137 6.13 -11.02 8.80
CA PHE A 137 6.38 -12.43 9.09
C PHE A 137 5.14 -13.28 8.82
N ALA A 138 5.21 -14.19 7.85
CA ALA A 138 4.28 -15.32 7.75
C ALA A 138 4.94 -16.46 6.96
N HIS A 139 4.37 -17.67 7.05
CA HIS A 139 4.85 -18.80 6.24
C HIS A 139 4.57 -18.60 4.75
N GLU A 140 3.39 -18.06 4.45
CA GLU A 140 2.96 -17.70 3.10
C GLU A 140 2.39 -16.28 3.15
N TYR A 141 2.98 -15.39 2.35
CA TYR A 141 2.51 -14.04 2.10
C TYR A 141 2.91 -13.61 0.69
N GLY A 142 2.37 -12.49 0.22
CA GLY A 142 2.79 -11.89 -1.04
C GLY A 142 1.92 -10.72 -1.44
N THR A 143 2.24 -10.12 -2.57
CA THR A 143 1.55 -8.95 -3.14
C THR A 143 0.05 -9.16 -3.35
N TRP A 144 -0.44 -10.40 -3.46
CA TRP A 144 -1.87 -10.74 -3.50
C TRP A 144 -2.64 -10.36 -2.22
N MET A 145 -1.94 -10.08 -1.12
CA MET A 145 -2.54 -9.56 0.11
C MET A 145 -2.74 -8.04 0.09
N ILE A 146 -2.09 -7.32 -0.84
CA ILE A 146 -2.32 -5.89 -1.04
C ILE A 146 -3.72 -5.74 -1.63
N THR A 147 -4.58 -5.03 -0.92
CA THR A 147 -5.96 -4.76 -1.33
C THR A 147 -6.04 -3.51 -2.20
N GLY A 148 -7.11 -3.42 -3.01
CA GLY A 148 -7.31 -2.31 -3.94
C GLY A 148 -7.18 -2.74 -5.40
N ASP A 149 -7.15 -1.76 -6.31
CA ASP A 149 -7.04 -2.00 -7.75
C ASP A 149 -5.59 -1.81 -8.20
N GLU A 150 -4.85 -2.91 -8.30
CA GLU A 150 -3.44 -2.89 -8.72
C GLU A 150 -3.25 -2.20 -10.08
N ASN A 151 -4.16 -2.42 -11.04
CA ASN A 151 -4.08 -1.76 -12.33
C ASN A 151 -4.23 -0.24 -12.20
N ARG A 152 -5.10 0.21 -11.27
CA ARG A 152 -5.22 1.63 -10.94
C ARG A 152 -3.93 2.17 -10.33
N PHE A 153 -3.29 1.46 -9.42
CA PHE A 153 -2.04 1.91 -8.79
C PHE A 153 -0.92 2.05 -9.83
N ILE A 154 -0.71 1.03 -10.66
CA ILE A 154 0.29 1.04 -11.73
C ILE A 154 0.02 2.18 -12.72
N LYS A 155 -1.23 2.33 -13.18
CA LYS A 155 -1.61 3.41 -14.09
C LYS A 155 -1.39 4.79 -13.47
N SER A 156 -1.71 4.94 -12.18
CA SER A 156 -1.56 6.21 -11.46
C SER A 156 -0.09 6.58 -11.28
N HIS A 157 0.78 5.61 -10.99
CA HIS A 157 2.21 5.84 -10.93
C HIS A 157 2.76 6.23 -12.31
N LEU A 158 2.51 5.42 -13.35
CA LEU A 158 3.03 5.69 -14.69
C LEU A 158 2.53 7.02 -15.26
N SER A 159 1.25 7.35 -15.06
CA SER A 159 0.71 8.64 -15.53
C SER A 159 1.34 9.84 -14.83
N SER A 160 1.51 9.81 -13.50
CA SER A 160 2.21 10.87 -12.78
C SER A 160 3.69 10.97 -13.16
N LEU A 161 4.36 9.83 -13.35
CA LEU A 161 5.75 9.79 -13.80
C LEU A 161 5.89 10.44 -15.18
N ALA A 162 5.00 10.11 -16.12
CA ALA A 162 5.03 10.68 -17.47
C ALA A 162 4.83 12.21 -17.50
N VAL A 163 4.14 12.78 -16.50
CA VAL A 163 3.92 14.23 -16.42
C VAL A 163 5.18 14.98 -15.95
N ILE A 164 5.95 14.39 -15.02
CA ILE A 164 7.05 15.09 -14.35
C ILE A 164 8.44 14.74 -14.87
N SER A 165 8.56 13.69 -15.69
CA SER A 165 9.85 13.13 -16.12
C SER A 165 10.13 13.37 -17.60
N SER A 166 11.42 13.43 -17.94
CA SER A 166 11.83 13.25 -19.34
C SER A 166 11.48 11.84 -19.85
N PRO A 167 11.47 11.59 -21.17
CA PRO A 167 11.26 10.24 -21.71
C PRO A 167 12.24 9.20 -21.13
N GLU A 168 13.50 9.58 -20.94
CA GLU A 168 14.55 8.71 -20.38
C GLU A 168 14.29 8.41 -18.90
N GLU A 169 13.98 9.44 -18.11
CA GLU A 169 13.64 9.29 -16.69
C GLU A 169 12.37 8.46 -16.49
N TYR A 170 11.37 8.66 -17.36
CA TYR A 170 10.15 7.85 -17.39
C TYR A 170 10.48 6.38 -17.65
N ALA A 171 11.29 6.09 -18.68
CA ALA A 171 11.67 4.72 -19.00
C ALA A 171 12.39 4.05 -17.82
N ILE A 172 13.34 4.75 -17.19
CA ILE A 172 14.06 4.26 -16.01
C ILE A 172 13.08 3.94 -14.87
N GLY A 173 12.13 4.83 -14.58
CA GLY A 173 11.14 4.62 -13.51
C GLY A 173 10.08 3.55 -13.82
N ALA A 174 9.75 3.33 -15.09
CA ALA A 174 8.76 2.34 -15.51
C ALA A 174 9.32 0.90 -15.57
N ILE A 175 10.62 0.74 -15.83
CA ILE A 175 11.26 -0.58 -15.99
C ILE A 175 11.03 -1.51 -14.78
N PRO A 176 11.22 -1.09 -13.52
CA PRO A 176 10.99 -1.95 -12.36
C PRO A 176 9.59 -2.55 -12.33
N LEU A 177 8.56 -1.74 -12.62
CA LEU A 177 7.16 -2.19 -12.67
C LEU A 177 6.94 -3.26 -13.74
N ILE A 178 7.53 -3.06 -14.93
CA ILE A 178 7.43 -4.00 -16.06
C ILE A 178 8.14 -5.32 -15.73
N LYS A 179 9.31 -5.27 -15.08
CA LYS A 179 10.03 -6.48 -14.65
C LYS A 179 9.20 -7.30 -13.68
N ARG A 180 8.56 -6.63 -12.71
CA ARG A 180 7.72 -7.27 -11.70
C ARG A 180 6.51 -7.97 -12.32
N ASP A 181 5.78 -7.27 -13.18
CA ASP A 181 4.61 -7.83 -13.91
C ASP A 181 5.00 -9.03 -14.80
N SER A 182 6.20 -9.00 -15.38
CA SER A 182 6.67 -10.06 -16.28
C SER A 182 7.36 -11.25 -15.58
N TYR A 183 7.47 -11.27 -14.24
CA TYR A 183 8.30 -12.24 -13.50
C TYR A 183 9.71 -12.36 -14.09
N GLU A 184 10.28 -11.21 -14.46
CA GLU A 184 11.59 -11.14 -15.09
C GLU A 184 11.73 -11.91 -16.43
N SER A 185 10.63 -12.23 -17.10
CA SER A 185 10.67 -12.95 -18.38
C SER A 185 11.35 -12.12 -19.47
N PHE A 186 12.57 -12.51 -19.83
CA PHE A 186 13.40 -11.91 -20.88
C PHE A 186 13.76 -10.41 -20.73
N HIS A 187 13.42 -9.76 -19.61
CA HIS A 187 13.58 -8.31 -19.45
C HIS A 187 15.02 -7.83 -19.69
N ASN A 188 16.02 -8.55 -19.17
CA ASN A 188 17.43 -8.22 -19.34
C ASN A 188 17.84 -8.30 -20.82
N LYS A 189 17.29 -9.25 -21.58
CA LYS A 189 17.59 -9.42 -23.00
C LYS A 189 16.92 -8.33 -23.83
N VAL A 190 15.66 -8.01 -23.55
CA VAL A 190 14.91 -6.95 -24.25
C VAL A 190 15.51 -5.58 -23.98
N TYR A 191 15.79 -5.24 -22.72
CA TYR A 191 16.45 -3.98 -22.35
C TYR A 191 17.85 -3.86 -22.96
N ALA A 192 18.67 -4.91 -22.85
CA ALA A 192 20.00 -4.89 -23.45
C ALA A 192 19.94 -4.78 -24.98
N SER A 193 18.91 -5.31 -25.64
CA SER A 193 18.70 -5.11 -27.07
C SER A 193 18.23 -3.68 -27.38
N ALA A 194 17.32 -3.12 -26.61
CA ALA A 194 16.82 -1.75 -26.79
C ALA A 194 17.94 -0.70 -26.68
N ILE A 195 18.83 -0.82 -25.67
CA ILE A 195 20.01 0.05 -25.56
C ILE A 195 20.96 -0.11 -26.76
N ARG A 196 21.08 -1.33 -27.29
CA ARG A 196 21.97 -1.61 -28.43
C ARG A 196 21.48 -1.01 -29.75
N GLU A 197 20.17 -0.79 -29.89
CA GLU A 197 19.58 -0.19 -31.10
C GLU A 197 19.62 1.35 -31.09
N ASP A 198 19.88 2.01 -29.95
CA ASP A 198 19.77 3.48 -29.82
C ASP A 198 20.98 4.30 -30.32
N TRP A 199 22.06 3.69 -30.82
CA TRP A 199 23.17 4.48 -31.42
C TRP A 199 23.79 3.80 -32.65
N GLY A 200 23.03 3.77 -33.74
CA GLY A 200 23.54 3.63 -35.10
C GLY A 200 23.37 4.94 -35.87
N ASP A 201 24.39 5.79 -35.82
CA ASP A 201 24.68 6.88 -36.76
C ASP A 201 23.50 7.68 -37.33
N VAL A 202 23.11 8.77 -36.64
CA VAL A 202 22.69 9.99 -37.36
C VAL A 202 23.98 10.73 -37.74
N VAL A 203 24.62 10.25 -38.80
CA VAL A 203 25.50 11.06 -39.64
C VAL A 203 24.73 11.29 -40.94
N ASP A 204 24.19 12.50 -41.06
CA ASP A 204 24.28 13.34 -42.27
C ASP A 204 23.91 14.79 -41.92
#